data_AF-A0AAU5LF21-F1
#
_entry.id   AF-A0AAU5LF21-F1
#
_cell.length_a   1.000
_cell.length_b   1.000
_cell.length_c   1.000
_cell.angle_alpha   90.00
_cell.angle_beta   90.00
_cell.angle_gamma   90.00
#
_symmetry.space_group_name_H-M   'P 1'
#
loop_
_entity.id
_entity.type
_entity.pdbx_description
1 polymer ?
#
loop_
_entity_poly.entity_id
_entity_poly.type
_entity_poly.pdbx_seq_one_letter_code
_entity_poly.pdbx_strand_id
1 'polypeptide(L)'
;MASDLERIAQGLLDYLDQNPRLSADLRNAAGQCMELAAVAGELSVLLPEAAAVAEHLAAAAHACDEAAALSANATTIGRTWAISAVGGGTGPSPAGTADRNPATTLNRPADREERDERADEERDRFLAERDERDKLPESEEQDDRPAERGALPTPLDLPLPEGTPPPVIALDPTASDDPPATEQPDDKQPEPEPEEQKPFNLDVKFGEGDDAPTARDILKRYDPAKANLPELTLAEAVDYITANKDARPWLAPAADCEPEVQRVYATLDNGLGHAHHRHNGLGEDTLYERRVTYLEDPAQTDPTKRTKSEDAFRPGDLHFCGIDSTRIASPRAFATAFVRALDNEELSLALQRDWDETTEPFSLKLPISDLLGPAGHEECIGYRLNGEWPASRRERKAWAVARARGQNLQNLPEPTGAPIQSFKDGDIEIRLRPNGAMTGYEIGTMFPNPAEPDS
;
A
#
# COMPACT_ATOMS: atom_id res chain seq x y z
N MET A 1 36.52 21.22 -31.17
CA MET A 1 37.02 20.01 -30.46
C MET A 1 36.06 19.80 -29.30
N ALA A 2 35.54 18.59 -29.14
CA ALA A 2 34.64 18.29 -28.02
C ALA A 2 35.37 18.51 -26.68
N SER A 3 34.68 19.14 -25.74
CA SER A 3 35.18 19.30 -24.37
C SER A 3 35.40 17.93 -23.72
N ASP A 4 36.24 17.87 -22.68
CA ASP A 4 36.45 16.63 -21.94
C ASP A 4 35.16 16.11 -21.30
N LEU A 5 34.25 17.01 -20.89
CA LEU A 5 32.93 16.68 -20.36
C LEU A 5 32.04 16.01 -21.43
N GLU A 6 32.02 16.55 -22.66
CA GLU A 6 31.28 15.95 -23.78
C GLU A 6 31.81 14.56 -24.13
N ARG A 7 33.13 14.37 -24.05
CA ARG A 7 33.76 13.06 -24.30
C ARG A 7 33.42 12.04 -23.20
N ILE A 8 33.40 12.47 -21.94
CA ILE A 8 33.02 11.62 -20.80
C ILE A 8 31.53 11.27 -20.86
N ALA A 9 30.66 12.24 -21.12
CA ALA A 9 29.23 12.02 -21.25
C ALA A 9 28.91 11.08 -22.43
N GLN A 10 29.57 11.26 -23.59
CA GLN A 10 29.44 10.34 -24.71
C GLN A 10 29.96 8.93 -24.36
N GLY A 11 31.10 8.82 -23.69
CA GLY A 11 31.62 7.52 -23.24
C GLY A 11 30.70 6.81 -22.24
N LEU A 12 30.00 7.57 -21.38
CA LEU A 12 28.97 7.02 -20.51
C LEU A 12 27.75 6.56 -21.30
N LEU A 13 27.26 7.35 -22.26
CA LEU A 13 26.17 6.94 -23.15
C LEU A 13 26.51 5.67 -23.92
N ASP A 14 27.72 5.57 -24.48
CA ASP A 14 28.19 4.39 -25.21
C ASP A 14 28.28 3.14 -24.31
N TYR A 15 28.59 3.32 -23.02
CA TYR A 15 28.56 2.24 -22.02
C TYR A 15 27.13 1.86 -21.64
N LEU A 16 26.27 2.85 -21.42
CA LEU A 16 24.85 2.64 -21.11
C LEU A 16 24.08 2.01 -22.28
N ASP A 17 24.49 2.24 -23.52
CA ASP A 17 23.91 1.60 -24.70
C ASP A 17 24.25 0.10 -24.81
N GLN A 18 25.27 -0.36 -24.09
CA GLN A 18 25.59 -1.79 -23.94
C GLN A 18 24.80 -2.45 -22.80
N ASN A 19 24.24 -1.65 -21.88
CA ASN A 19 23.51 -2.10 -20.70
C ASN A 19 22.20 -2.88 -21.00
N PRO A 20 21.43 -2.58 -22.07
CA PRO A 20 20.27 -3.41 -22.43
C PRO A 20 20.60 -4.89 -22.61
N ARG A 21 21.83 -5.22 -23.04
CA ARG A 21 22.29 -6.62 -23.11
C ARG A 21 22.49 -7.21 -21.72
N LEU A 22 23.10 -6.47 -20.79
CA LEU A 22 23.27 -6.92 -19.40
C LEU A 22 21.92 -7.15 -18.71
N SER A 23 20.97 -6.21 -18.81
CA SER A 23 19.62 -6.40 -18.25
C SER A 23 18.89 -7.58 -18.90
N ALA A 24 19.07 -7.80 -20.21
CA ALA A 24 18.48 -8.96 -20.89
C ALA A 24 19.14 -10.28 -20.46
N ASP A 25 20.47 -10.31 -20.32
CA ASP A 25 21.22 -11.47 -19.88
C ASP A 25 20.88 -11.84 -18.43
N LEU A 26 20.71 -10.85 -17.55
CA LEU A 26 20.26 -11.06 -16.16
C LEU A 26 18.84 -11.64 -16.10
N ARG A 27 17.89 -11.11 -16.89
CA ARG A 27 16.52 -11.68 -16.96
C ARG A 27 16.51 -13.09 -17.56
N ASN A 28 17.34 -13.36 -18.57
CA ASN A 28 17.50 -14.69 -19.12
C ASN A 28 18.08 -15.67 -18.08
N ALA A 29 19.07 -15.22 -17.30
CA ALA A 29 19.63 -16.00 -16.20
C ALA A 29 18.60 -16.26 -15.09
N ALA A 30 17.77 -15.26 -14.76
CA ALA A 30 16.65 -15.42 -13.82
C ALA A 30 15.67 -16.50 -14.29
N GLY A 31 15.27 -16.45 -15.57
CA GLY A 31 14.42 -17.47 -16.20
C GLY A 31 15.03 -18.88 -16.12
N GLN A 32 16.30 -19.03 -16.46
CA GLN A 32 17.00 -20.32 -16.36
C GLN A 32 17.07 -20.83 -14.91
N CYS A 33 17.32 -19.95 -13.94
CA CYS A 33 17.34 -20.33 -12.53
C CYS A 33 15.95 -20.81 -12.07
N MET A 34 14.86 -20.16 -12.51
CA MET A 34 13.50 -20.59 -12.21
C MET A 34 13.13 -21.94 -12.84
N GLU A 35 13.52 -22.18 -14.09
CA GLU A 35 13.32 -23.49 -14.75
C GLU A 35 14.05 -24.60 -14.00
N LEU A 36 15.31 -24.37 -13.61
CA LEU A 36 16.09 -25.34 -12.83
C LEU A 36 15.53 -25.52 -11.41
N ALA A 37 15.03 -24.46 -10.78
CA ALA A 37 14.38 -24.52 -9.47
C ALA A 37 13.13 -25.41 -9.53
N ALA A 38 12.33 -25.30 -10.59
CA ALA A 38 11.15 -26.14 -10.79
C ALA A 38 11.53 -27.62 -10.93
N VAL A 39 12.54 -27.93 -11.76
CA VAL A 39 13.05 -29.31 -11.93
C VAL A 39 13.59 -29.87 -10.60
N ALA A 40 14.34 -29.08 -9.84
CA ALA A 40 14.85 -29.48 -8.53
C ALA A 40 13.70 -29.70 -7.52
N GLY A 41 12.65 -28.87 -7.58
CA GLY A 41 11.44 -29.01 -6.80
C GLY A 41 10.72 -30.33 -7.09
N GLU A 42 10.58 -30.73 -8.35
CA GLU A 42 9.99 -32.02 -8.72
C GLU A 42 10.84 -33.21 -8.21
N LEU A 43 12.17 -33.09 -8.30
CA LEU A 43 13.09 -34.13 -7.81
C LEU A 43 13.12 -34.24 -6.29
N SER A 44 12.68 -33.21 -5.55
CA SER A 44 12.67 -33.21 -4.09
C SER A 44 11.80 -34.32 -3.47
N VAL A 45 10.82 -34.83 -4.22
CA VAL A 45 9.99 -35.98 -3.83
C VAL A 45 10.80 -37.26 -3.69
N LEU A 46 11.89 -37.38 -4.47
CA LEU A 46 12.77 -38.55 -4.49
C LEU A 46 14.08 -38.31 -3.74
N LEU A 47 14.55 -37.06 -3.75
CA LEU A 47 15.84 -36.63 -3.20
C LEU A 47 15.63 -35.39 -2.33
N PRO A 48 15.45 -35.55 -1.00
CA PRO A 48 15.15 -34.44 -0.10
C PRO A 48 16.13 -33.27 -0.19
N GLU A 49 17.41 -33.54 -0.48
CA GLU A 49 18.45 -32.52 -0.69
C GLU A 49 18.19 -31.60 -1.90
N ALA A 50 17.37 -32.01 -2.87
CA ALA A 50 17.01 -31.20 -4.02
C ALA A 50 16.08 -30.02 -3.65
N ALA A 51 15.40 -30.09 -2.50
CA ALA A 51 14.58 -28.97 -2.01
C ALA A 51 15.42 -27.73 -1.71
N ALA A 52 16.57 -27.89 -1.05
CA ALA A 52 17.48 -26.79 -0.76
C ALA A 52 18.10 -26.20 -2.04
N VAL A 53 18.34 -27.04 -3.04
CA VAL A 53 18.82 -26.59 -4.37
C VAL A 53 17.74 -25.77 -5.09
N ALA A 54 16.49 -26.20 -5.03
CA ALA A 54 15.37 -25.45 -5.60
C ALA A 54 15.22 -24.06 -4.95
N GLU A 55 15.34 -23.99 -3.63
CA GLU A 55 15.28 -22.74 -2.87
C GLU A 55 16.43 -21.78 -3.25
N HIS A 56 17.67 -22.27 -3.31
CA HIS A 56 18.82 -21.45 -3.72
C HIS A 56 18.70 -20.94 -5.16
N LEU A 57 18.18 -21.75 -6.08
CA LEU A 57 17.97 -21.35 -7.47
C LEU A 57 16.86 -20.30 -7.58
N ALA A 58 15.77 -20.42 -6.82
CA ALA A 58 14.72 -19.41 -6.76
C ALA A 58 15.26 -18.07 -6.19
N ALA A 59 16.07 -18.12 -5.13
CA ALA A 59 16.72 -16.92 -4.58
C ALA A 59 17.69 -16.28 -5.59
N ALA A 60 18.47 -17.08 -6.32
CA ALA A 60 19.37 -16.60 -7.37
C ALA A 60 18.59 -15.94 -8.52
N ALA A 61 17.43 -16.49 -8.89
CA ALA A 61 16.56 -15.89 -9.90
C ALA A 61 16.08 -14.51 -9.47
N HIS A 62 15.59 -14.37 -8.23
CA HIS A 62 15.15 -13.09 -7.68
C HIS A 62 16.29 -12.06 -7.68
N ALA A 63 17.49 -12.45 -7.25
CA ALA A 63 18.66 -11.58 -7.26
C ALA A 63 19.03 -11.11 -8.68
N CYS A 64 18.87 -11.98 -9.69
CA CYS A 64 19.10 -11.61 -11.10
C CYS A 64 18.05 -10.61 -11.61
N ASP A 65 16.76 -10.78 -11.26
CA ASP A 65 15.71 -9.84 -11.63
C ASP A 65 15.88 -8.47 -10.97
N GLU A 66 16.25 -8.46 -9.68
CA GLU A 66 16.56 -7.24 -8.94
C GLU A 66 17.76 -6.51 -9.57
N ALA A 67 18.84 -7.24 -9.88
CA ALA A 67 20.00 -6.68 -10.56
C ALA A 67 19.64 -6.13 -11.96
N ALA A 68 18.74 -6.81 -12.69
CA ALA A 68 18.28 -6.33 -13.99
C ALA A 68 17.48 -5.02 -13.87
N ALA A 69 16.64 -4.90 -12.83
CA ALA A 69 15.87 -3.69 -12.53
C ALA A 69 16.79 -2.52 -12.13
N LEU A 70 17.76 -2.76 -11.25
CA LEU A 70 18.76 -1.76 -10.86
C LEU A 70 19.58 -1.30 -12.07
N SER A 71 20.00 -2.22 -12.94
CA SER A 71 20.76 -1.89 -14.15
C SER A 71 19.95 -1.04 -15.15
N ALA A 72 18.66 -1.33 -15.29
CA ALA A 72 17.74 -0.53 -16.10
C ALA A 72 17.57 0.88 -15.51
N ASN A 73 17.40 1.00 -14.19
CA ASN A 73 17.29 2.29 -13.52
C ASN A 73 18.58 3.13 -13.64
N ALA A 74 19.74 2.50 -13.43
CA ALA A 74 21.04 3.15 -13.61
C ALA A 74 21.24 3.68 -15.04
N THR A 75 20.69 2.98 -16.05
CA THR A 75 20.69 3.43 -17.45
C THR A 75 19.87 4.70 -17.63
N THR A 76 18.67 4.75 -17.05
CA THR A 76 17.81 5.95 -17.08
C THR A 76 18.50 7.13 -16.43
N ILE A 77 18.98 6.99 -15.19
CA ILE A 77 19.64 8.06 -14.43
C ILE A 77 20.90 8.55 -15.17
N GLY A 78 21.75 7.63 -15.61
CA GLY A 78 23.00 7.97 -16.29
C GLY A 78 22.77 8.67 -17.64
N ARG A 79 21.74 8.29 -18.39
CA ARG A 79 21.37 8.98 -19.64
C ARG A 79 20.85 10.39 -19.38
N THR A 80 19.98 10.58 -18.39
CA THR A 80 19.47 11.90 -18.00
C THR A 80 20.61 12.84 -17.61
N TRP A 81 21.60 12.34 -16.85
CA TRP A 81 22.79 13.11 -16.53
C TRP A 81 23.63 13.43 -17.78
N ALA A 82 23.93 12.45 -18.63
CA ALA A 82 24.78 12.65 -19.79
C ALA A 82 24.17 13.64 -20.80
N ILE A 83 22.85 13.57 -21.01
CA ILE A 83 22.11 14.49 -21.89
C ILE A 83 22.14 15.91 -21.32
N SER A 84 21.92 16.08 -20.01
CA SER A 84 21.96 17.40 -19.37
C SER A 84 23.37 18.02 -19.35
N ALA A 85 24.42 17.20 -19.19
CA ALA A 85 25.81 17.64 -19.20
C ALA A 85 26.30 18.15 -20.58
N VAL A 86 25.73 17.65 -21.68
CA VAL A 86 26.11 18.01 -23.06
C VAL A 86 25.19 19.08 -23.67
N GLY A 87 23.92 19.12 -23.27
CA GLY A 87 22.90 20.00 -23.87
C GLY A 87 23.03 21.49 -23.53
N GLY A 88 23.96 21.90 -22.66
CA GLY A 88 24.15 23.31 -22.26
C GLY A 88 22.93 23.94 -21.57
N GLY A 89 21.91 23.16 -21.22
CA GLY A 89 20.76 23.60 -20.46
C GLY A 89 21.15 23.80 -19.00
N THR A 90 20.69 24.90 -18.40
CA THR A 90 20.71 25.15 -16.97
C THR A 90 19.84 24.13 -16.23
N GLY A 91 20.27 22.86 -16.19
CA GLY A 91 19.86 21.90 -15.18
C GLY A 91 20.66 22.11 -13.90
N PRO A 92 20.20 21.59 -12.75
CA PRO A 92 20.87 21.79 -11.47
C PRO A 92 22.32 21.29 -11.55
N SER A 93 23.26 22.21 -11.28
CA SER A 93 24.70 21.93 -11.33
C SER A 93 25.11 21.02 -10.18
N PRO A 94 25.82 19.91 -10.41
CA PRO A 94 26.23 18.98 -9.35
C PRO A 94 27.47 19.46 -8.57
N ALA A 95 27.92 20.71 -8.77
CA ALA A 95 29.15 21.23 -8.18
C ALA A 95 29.12 21.38 -6.64
N GLY A 96 28.02 21.06 -5.97
CA GLY A 96 27.91 21.05 -4.51
C GLY A 96 28.27 19.73 -3.82
N THR A 97 28.44 18.61 -4.55
CA THR A 97 28.54 17.27 -3.93
C THR A 97 29.92 16.61 -4.00
N ALA A 98 30.93 17.30 -4.56
CA ALA A 98 32.25 16.71 -4.83
C ALA A 98 33.36 17.10 -3.85
N ASP A 99 33.06 17.47 -2.60
CA ASP A 99 34.11 17.61 -1.58
C ASP A 99 33.82 16.73 -0.34
N ARG A 100 34.66 15.69 -0.21
CA ARG A 100 34.79 14.70 0.89
C ARG A 100 33.58 13.81 1.18
N ASN A 101 33.37 12.80 0.33
CA ASN A 101 32.65 11.60 0.73
C ASN A 101 33.63 10.45 1.04
N PRO A 102 33.86 10.09 2.33
CA PRO A 102 34.69 8.95 2.71
C PRO A 102 34.07 7.56 2.42
N ALA A 103 32.85 7.51 1.88
CA ALA A 103 32.07 6.27 1.70
C ALA A 103 32.59 5.30 0.62
N THR A 104 33.46 5.73 -0.30
CA THR A 104 34.02 4.81 -1.32
C THR A 104 35.07 3.84 -0.79
N THR A 105 35.52 4.02 0.46
CA THR A 105 36.41 3.09 1.15
C THR A 105 35.70 2.02 2.00
N LEU A 106 34.36 2.09 2.13
CA LEU A 106 33.55 1.22 3.01
C LEU A 106 32.67 0.21 2.25
N ASN A 107 32.85 0.06 0.93
CA ASN A 107 32.17 -0.98 0.14
C ASN A 107 33.06 -2.22 -0.01
N ARG A 108 33.47 -2.80 1.13
CA ARG A 108 34.08 -4.13 1.16
C ARG A 108 32.96 -5.15 1.42
N PRO A 109 32.96 -6.33 0.78
CA PRO A 109 31.90 -7.33 0.94
C PRO A 109 31.61 -7.69 2.42
N ALA A 110 32.62 -7.65 3.28
CA ALA A 110 32.48 -7.87 4.72
C ALA A 110 31.66 -6.78 5.44
N ASP A 111 31.72 -5.53 4.99
CA ASP A 111 30.98 -4.40 5.60
C ASP A 111 29.49 -4.38 5.15
N ARG A 112 29.13 -5.18 4.13
CA ARG A 112 27.76 -5.36 3.65
C ARG A 112 27.06 -6.49 4.42
N GLU A 113 27.74 -7.60 4.61
CA GLU A 113 27.24 -8.74 5.39
C GLU A 113 26.98 -8.32 6.85
N GLU A 114 27.89 -7.54 7.46
CA GLU A 114 27.70 -6.98 8.80
C GLU A 114 26.55 -5.95 8.88
N ARG A 115 26.20 -5.30 7.76
CA ARG A 115 25.08 -4.35 7.68
C ARG A 115 23.74 -5.05 7.49
N ASP A 116 23.70 -6.08 6.65
CA ASP A 116 22.52 -6.91 6.42
C ASP A 116 22.20 -7.72 7.69
N GLU A 117 23.20 -8.27 8.38
CA GLU A 117 23.04 -8.91 9.70
C GLU A 117 22.50 -7.91 10.74
N ARG A 118 23.00 -6.67 10.77
CA ARG A 118 22.51 -5.65 11.70
C ARG A 118 21.07 -5.22 11.40
N ALA A 119 20.70 -5.11 10.12
CA ALA A 119 19.33 -4.80 9.71
C ALA A 119 18.37 -5.95 10.06
N ASP A 120 18.83 -7.20 9.92
CA ASP A 120 18.08 -8.39 10.32
C ASP A 120 17.93 -8.47 11.85
N GLU A 121 18.97 -8.19 12.63
CA GLU A 121 18.92 -8.12 14.08
C GLU A 121 18.00 -7.00 14.59
N GLU A 122 18.00 -5.84 13.92
CA GLU A 122 17.13 -4.70 14.26
C GLU A 122 15.68 -4.98 13.89
N ARG A 123 15.44 -5.65 12.75
CA ARG A 123 14.12 -6.16 12.36
C ARG A 123 13.59 -7.18 13.36
N ASP A 124 14.42 -8.15 13.76
CA ASP A 124 14.03 -9.18 14.74
C ASP A 124 13.77 -8.56 16.12
N ARG A 125 14.55 -7.56 16.52
CA ARG A 125 14.31 -6.77 17.73
C ARG A 125 12.99 -6.03 17.67
N PHE A 126 12.69 -5.34 16.57
CA PHE A 126 11.43 -4.63 16.39
C PHE A 126 10.22 -5.58 16.41
N LEU A 127 10.33 -6.75 15.78
CA LEU A 127 9.30 -7.78 15.81
C LEU A 127 9.12 -8.36 17.21
N ALA A 128 10.21 -8.58 17.95
CA ALA A 128 10.16 -9.05 19.33
C ALA A 128 9.54 -8.01 20.28
N GLU A 129 9.93 -6.73 20.19
CA GLU A 129 9.35 -5.62 20.95
C GLU A 129 7.86 -5.44 20.65
N ARG A 130 7.47 -5.59 19.37
CA ARG A 130 6.06 -5.55 18.96
C ARG A 130 5.27 -6.74 19.52
N ASP A 131 5.83 -7.95 19.47
CA ASP A 131 5.19 -9.14 20.03
C ASP A 131 5.15 -9.11 21.57
N GLU A 132 6.11 -8.45 22.24
CA GLU A 132 6.04 -8.19 23.69
C GLU A 132 4.98 -7.15 24.04
N ARG A 133 4.87 -6.07 23.25
CA ARG A 133 3.80 -5.07 23.42
C ARG A 133 2.41 -5.68 23.23
N ASP A 134 2.26 -6.60 22.29
CA ASP A 134 1.01 -7.35 22.06
C ASP A 134 0.73 -8.40 23.18
N LYS A 135 1.72 -8.76 24.03
CA LYS A 135 1.58 -9.71 25.15
C LYS A 135 1.31 -9.04 26.50
N LEU A 136 1.61 -7.75 26.65
CA LEU A 136 1.30 -7.03 27.88
C LEU A 136 -0.21 -6.81 27.96
N PRO A 137 -0.90 -7.26 29.04
CA PRO A 137 -2.24 -6.75 29.32
C PRO A 137 -2.14 -5.24 29.52
N GLU A 138 -3.02 -4.47 28.89
CA GLU A 138 -3.15 -3.02 29.12
C GLU A 138 -3.56 -2.75 30.57
N SER A 139 -2.63 -2.89 31.51
CA SER A 139 -2.82 -2.38 32.86
C SER A 139 -2.35 -0.94 32.88
N GLU A 140 -3.33 -0.04 32.78
CA GLU A 140 -3.25 1.36 33.17
C GLU A 140 -2.13 2.17 32.48
N GLU A 141 -2.38 2.59 31.24
CA GLU A 141 -1.89 3.91 30.81
C GLU A 141 -2.52 4.97 31.73
N GLN A 142 -1.78 5.32 32.78
CA GLN A 142 -2.10 6.44 33.66
C GLN A 142 -1.99 7.74 32.85
N ASP A 143 -3.18 8.24 32.51
CA ASP A 143 -3.46 9.57 31.99
C ASP A 143 -2.99 10.65 32.99
N ASP A 144 -1.75 11.11 32.83
CA ASP A 144 -1.14 12.23 33.58
C ASP A 144 -1.71 13.59 33.12
N ARG A 145 -3.05 13.74 33.15
CA ARG A 145 -3.73 15.04 32.99
C ARG A 145 -3.92 15.70 34.36
N PRO A 146 -3.55 16.99 34.54
CA PRO A 146 -3.70 17.68 35.81
C PRO A 146 -5.19 17.88 36.15
N ALA A 147 -5.60 17.28 37.26
CA ALA A 147 -6.96 17.30 37.77
C ALA A 147 -7.39 18.70 38.25
N GLU A 148 -8.44 19.23 37.64
CA GLU A 148 -9.34 20.18 38.30
C GLU A 148 -10.76 19.60 38.37
N ARG A 149 -11.25 19.54 39.62
CA ARG A 149 -12.66 19.44 40.08
C ARG A 149 -13.25 18.04 40.32
N GLY A 150 -13.62 17.86 41.59
CA GLY A 150 -15.01 17.52 41.93
C GLY A 150 -15.22 16.16 42.56
N ALA A 151 -14.91 16.05 43.85
CA ALA A 151 -15.28 14.90 44.67
C ALA A 151 -16.81 14.71 44.75
N LEU A 152 -17.29 13.51 44.44
CA LEU A 152 -18.59 12.98 44.85
C LEU A 152 -18.48 11.46 45.15
N PRO A 153 -19.36 10.91 46.00
CA PRO A 153 -19.03 9.79 46.88
C PRO A 153 -19.27 8.41 46.26
N THR A 154 -18.44 7.46 46.68
CA THR A 154 -18.59 6.01 46.54
C THR A 154 -19.90 5.47 47.14
N PRO A 155 -20.58 4.54 46.45
CA PRO A 155 -21.43 3.53 47.08
C PRO A 155 -20.67 2.18 47.13
N LEU A 156 -20.35 1.66 48.32
CA LEU A 156 -21.14 0.70 49.11
C LEU A 156 -21.22 -0.70 48.49
N ASP A 157 -20.44 -1.59 49.11
CA ASP A 157 -20.53 -3.05 49.04
C ASP A 157 -21.97 -3.56 49.08
N LEU A 158 -22.34 -4.40 48.12
CA LEU A 158 -23.47 -5.32 48.23
C LEU A 158 -23.04 -6.74 47.84
N PRO A 159 -23.40 -7.76 48.63
CA PRO A 159 -23.00 -9.15 48.39
C PRO A 159 -23.83 -9.79 47.26
N LEU A 160 -23.17 -10.68 46.52
CA LEU A 160 -23.78 -11.56 45.53
C LEU A 160 -24.81 -12.50 46.18
N PRO A 161 -26.03 -12.67 45.61
CA PRO A 161 -26.93 -13.73 46.04
C PRO A 161 -26.53 -15.06 45.38
N GLU A 162 -26.22 -16.05 46.22
CA GLU A 162 -26.17 -17.46 45.86
C GLU A 162 -27.57 -17.98 45.49
N GLY A 163 -27.64 -18.80 44.44
CA GLY A 163 -28.56 -19.93 44.36
C GLY A 163 -29.98 -19.66 43.88
N THR A 164 -30.22 -19.81 42.58
CA THR A 164 -31.51 -20.35 42.08
C THR A 164 -31.27 -21.14 40.79
N PRO A 165 -31.55 -22.45 40.74
CA PRO A 165 -31.48 -23.20 39.48
C PRO A 165 -32.63 -22.79 38.55
N PRO A 166 -32.45 -22.86 37.23
CA PRO A 166 -33.50 -22.53 36.27
C PRO A 166 -34.67 -23.52 36.36
N PRO A 167 -35.90 -23.09 36.03
CA PRO A 167 -37.07 -23.97 36.03
C PRO A 167 -36.92 -25.02 34.93
N VAL A 168 -37.16 -26.28 35.30
CA VAL A 168 -37.34 -27.40 34.38
C VAL A 168 -38.64 -27.16 33.62
N ILE A 169 -38.53 -26.86 32.33
CA ILE A 169 -39.68 -26.82 31.40
C ILE A 169 -40.12 -28.27 31.19
N ALA A 170 -41.29 -28.62 31.73
CA ALA A 170 -41.95 -29.87 31.42
C ALA A 170 -42.44 -29.81 29.96
N LEU A 171 -41.91 -30.70 29.12
CA LEU A 171 -42.40 -30.92 27.76
C LEU A 171 -43.75 -31.63 27.86
N ASP A 172 -44.80 -30.97 27.36
CA ASP A 172 -46.15 -31.49 27.21
C ASP A 172 -46.21 -32.43 25.99
N PRO A 173 -46.51 -33.73 26.13
CA PRO A 173 -46.50 -34.68 25.02
C PRO A 173 -47.90 -34.79 24.40
N THR A 174 -48.41 -33.68 23.86
CA THR A 174 -49.56 -33.71 22.94
C THR A 174 -49.21 -32.95 21.67
N ALA A 175 -48.30 -33.52 20.88
CA ALA A 175 -48.08 -33.12 19.50
C ALA A 175 -49.28 -33.58 18.66
N SER A 176 -50.04 -32.61 18.18
CA SER A 176 -50.98 -32.78 17.07
C SER A 176 -50.16 -32.89 15.78
N ASP A 177 -50.40 -33.95 15.00
CA ASP A 177 -49.85 -34.19 13.67
C ASP A 177 -50.45 -33.22 12.64
N ASP A 178 -50.19 -31.92 12.78
CA ASP A 178 -50.47 -30.95 11.72
C ASP A 178 -49.20 -30.74 10.88
N PRO A 179 -49.24 -30.93 9.55
CA PRO A 179 -48.09 -30.75 8.68
C PRO A 179 -47.61 -29.29 8.77
N PRO A 180 -46.29 -29.03 8.82
CA PRO A 180 -45.78 -27.66 8.88
C PRO A 180 -46.30 -26.91 7.66
N ALA A 181 -46.99 -25.79 7.92
CA ALA A 181 -47.35 -24.85 6.89
C ALA A 181 -46.07 -24.51 6.12
N THR A 182 -46.07 -24.79 4.81
CA THR A 182 -45.09 -24.26 3.87
C THR A 182 -45.00 -22.76 4.10
N GLU A 183 -43.95 -22.33 4.81
CA GLU A 183 -43.56 -20.94 4.89
C GLU A 183 -43.41 -20.46 3.46
N GLN A 184 -44.30 -19.56 3.05
CA GLN A 184 -44.17 -18.89 1.78
C GLN A 184 -42.81 -18.17 1.83
N PRO A 185 -41.95 -18.33 0.81
CA PRO A 185 -40.69 -17.61 0.77
C PRO A 185 -41.01 -16.13 0.91
N ASP A 186 -40.52 -15.51 1.99
CA ASP A 186 -40.57 -14.07 2.17
C ASP A 186 -40.14 -13.43 0.84
N ASP A 187 -41.02 -12.58 0.28
CA ASP A 187 -40.71 -11.68 -0.82
C ASP A 187 -39.55 -10.79 -0.37
N LYS A 188 -38.32 -11.31 -0.45
CA LYS A 188 -37.10 -10.53 -0.34
C LYS A 188 -37.22 -9.48 -1.42
N GLN A 189 -37.45 -8.25 -1.01
CA GLN A 189 -37.41 -7.12 -1.91
C GLN A 189 -36.11 -7.23 -2.71
N PRO A 190 -36.17 -7.14 -4.05
CA PRO A 190 -34.97 -7.19 -4.86
C PRO A 190 -33.99 -6.18 -4.31
N GLU A 191 -32.79 -6.64 -3.95
CA GLU A 191 -31.72 -5.76 -3.53
C GLU A 191 -31.55 -4.70 -4.63
N PRO A 192 -31.51 -3.41 -4.27
CA PRO A 192 -31.40 -2.34 -5.26
C PRO A 192 -30.18 -2.64 -6.14
N GLU A 193 -30.36 -2.61 -7.46
CA GLU A 193 -29.23 -2.75 -8.38
C GLU A 193 -28.18 -1.71 -8.00
N PRO A 194 -26.89 -2.08 -7.90
CA PRO A 194 -25.84 -1.16 -7.52
C PRO A 194 -25.86 0.04 -8.47
N GLU A 195 -26.05 1.24 -7.92
CA GLU A 195 -26.04 2.46 -8.72
C GLU A 195 -24.70 2.55 -9.45
N GLU A 196 -24.74 2.60 -10.78
CA GLU A 196 -23.54 2.75 -11.61
C GLU A 196 -22.81 4.04 -11.20
N GLN A 197 -21.62 3.89 -10.61
CA GLN A 197 -20.88 5.01 -10.06
C GLN A 197 -20.52 5.98 -11.19
N LYS A 198 -21.06 7.20 -11.11
CA LYS A 198 -20.80 8.21 -12.13
C LYS A 198 -19.31 8.59 -12.09
N PRO A 199 -18.65 8.72 -13.25
CA PRO A 199 -17.25 9.13 -13.28
C PRO A 199 -17.09 10.56 -12.73
N PHE A 200 -16.09 10.75 -11.87
CA PHE A 200 -15.70 12.07 -11.36
C PHE A 200 -15.54 13.09 -12.50
N ASN A 201 -16.23 14.21 -12.39
CA ASN A 201 -16.24 15.26 -13.41
C ASN A 201 -14.98 16.12 -13.34
N LEU A 202 -14.11 16.03 -14.37
CA LEU A 202 -12.88 16.83 -14.43
C LEU A 202 -13.10 18.33 -14.64
N ASP A 203 -14.33 18.76 -14.97
CA ASP A 203 -14.68 20.16 -15.13
C ASP A 203 -15.18 20.79 -13.81
N VAL A 204 -15.17 20.03 -12.70
CA VAL A 204 -15.41 20.58 -11.36
C VAL A 204 -14.35 21.64 -11.04
N LYS A 205 -14.80 22.80 -10.57
CA LYS A 205 -13.94 23.92 -10.17
C LYS A 205 -13.57 23.84 -8.70
N PHE A 206 -12.34 24.21 -8.38
CA PHE A 206 -11.86 24.29 -7.01
C PHE A 206 -11.61 25.74 -6.60
N GLY A 207 -12.49 26.28 -5.76
CA GLY A 207 -12.49 27.68 -5.32
C GLY A 207 -13.70 28.46 -5.80
N GLU A 208 -13.78 29.72 -5.41
CA GLU A 208 -14.85 30.64 -5.82
C GLU A 208 -14.46 31.43 -7.07
N GLY A 209 -15.44 31.72 -7.92
CA GLY A 209 -15.28 32.57 -9.11
C GLY A 209 -15.10 31.82 -10.43
N ASP A 210 -15.26 32.55 -11.53
CA ASP A 210 -15.21 31.97 -12.88
C ASP A 210 -13.81 31.48 -13.27
N ASP A 211 -12.77 32.07 -12.68
CA ASP A 211 -11.36 31.77 -12.93
C ASP A 211 -10.80 30.65 -12.02
N ALA A 212 -11.62 30.06 -11.14
CA ALA A 212 -11.21 28.95 -10.30
C ALA A 212 -10.77 27.75 -11.17
N PRO A 213 -9.60 27.15 -10.89
CA PRO A 213 -9.06 26.07 -11.72
C PRO A 213 -9.96 24.84 -11.65
N THR A 214 -10.12 24.17 -12.79
CA THR A 214 -10.80 22.87 -12.84
C THR A 214 -9.87 21.74 -12.39
N ALA A 215 -10.43 20.56 -12.07
CA ALA A 215 -9.62 19.35 -11.88
C ALA A 215 -8.71 19.06 -13.09
N ARG A 216 -9.20 19.30 -14.31
CA ARG A 216 -8.41 19.20 -15.54
C ARG A 216 -7.22 20.16 -15.55
N ASP A 217 -7.41 21.41 -15.15
CA ASP A 217 -6.33 22.42 -15.09
C ASP A 217 -5.30 22.10 -14.01
N ILE A 218 -5.73 21.47 -12.92
CA ILE A 218 -4.83 20.97 -11.88
C ILE A 218 -3.97 19.83 -12.40
N LEU A 219 -4.58 18.82 -13.02
CA LEU A 219 -3.85 17.67 -13.57
C LEU A 219 -2.81 18.07 -14.63
N LYS A 220 -3.12 19.06 -15.47
CA LYS A 220 -2.18 19.61 -16.46
C LYS A 220 -0.93 20.25 -15.85
N ARG A 221 -1.03 20.75 -14.61
CA ARG A 221 0.07 21.38 -13.86
C ARG A 221 0.87 20.36 -13.05
N TYR A 222 0.55 19.07 -13.13
CA TYR A 222 1.25 18.04 -12.39
C TYR A 222 2.75 18.03 -12.73
N ASP A 223 3.54 18.16 -11.68
CA ASP A 223 5.00 18.09 -11.69
C ASP A 223 5.46 16.92 -10.80
N PRO A 224 5.91 15.79 -11.40
CA PRO A 224 6.38 14.63 -10.66
C PRO A 224 7.56 14.94 -9.72
N ALA A 225 8.39 15.93 -10.05
CA ALA A 225 9.56 16.29 -9.25
C ALA A 225 9.17 16.81 -7.85
N LYS A 226 8.00 17.46 -7.72
CA LYS A 226 7.47 17.88 -6.41
C LYS A 226 7.22 16.70 -5.46
N ALA A 227 7.06 15.49 -5.99
CA ALA A 227 6.83 14.27 -5.22
C ALA A 227 8.08 13.36 -5.17
N ASN A 228 9.24 13.83 -5.64
CA ASN A 228 10.45 13.03 -5.86
C ASN A 228 10.20 11.79 -6.75
N LEU A 229 9.27 11.90 -7.70
CA LEU A 229 8.90 10.85 -8.65
C LEU A 229 9.58 11.07 -10.01
N PRO A 230 9.79 10.00 -10.80
CA PRO A 230 10.41 10.12 -12.12
C PRO A 230 9.56 10.96 -13.08
N GLU A 231 10.22 11.76 -13.90
CA GLU A 231 9.56 12.51 -14.95
C GLU A 231 9.16 11.58 -16.10
N LEU A 232 7.91 11.69 -16.53
CA LEU A 232 7.38 11.06 -17.73
C LEU A 232 6.64 12.11 -18.56
N THR A 233 6.77 12.06 -19.87
CA THR A 233 5.87 12.78 -20.79
C THR A 233 4.48 12.12 -20.79
N LEU A 234 3.47 12.84 -21.29
CA LEU A 234 2.12 12.29 -21.44
C LEU A 234 2.09 11.06 -22.36
N ALA A 235 2.86 11.07 -23.45
CA ALA A 235 2.92 9.94 -24.38
C ALA A 235 3.57 8.71 -23.73
N GLU A 236 4.71 8.89 -23.05
CA GLU A 236 5.38 7.79 -22.33
C GLU A 236 4.50 7.18 -21.25
N ALA A 237 3.72 7.99 -20.53
CA ALA A 237 2.78 7.49 -19.54
C ALA A 237 1.67 6.61 -20.14
N VAL A 238 1.12 7.03 -21.28
CA VAL A 238 0.09 6.24 -22.00
C VAL A 238 0.68 4.92 -22.50
N ASP A 239 1.87 4.96 -23.09
CA ASP A 239 2.58 3.76 -23.55
C ASP A 239 2.88 2.82 -22.36
N TYR A 240 3.31 3.39 -21.22
CA TYR A 240 3.58 2.65 -20.00
C TYR A 240 2.35 1.91 -19.49
N ILE A 241 1.22 2.60 -19.31
CA ILE A 241 0.00 1.95 -18.82
C ILE A 241 -0.49 0.88 -19.79
N THR A 242 -0.47 1.18 -21.09
CA THR A 242 -0.86 0.22 -22.14
C THR A 242 -0.03 -1.06 -22.06
N ALA A 243 1.29 -0.94 -21.86
CA ALA A 243 2.20 -2.08 -21.79
C ALA A 243 2.10 -2.87 -20.49
N ASN A 244 1.70 -2.24 -19.38
CA ASN A 244 1.81 -2.85 -18.04
C ASN A 244 0.48 -3.23 -17.38
N LYS A 245 -0.67 -2.70 -17.83
CA LYS A 245 -1.96 -2.88 -17.12
C LYS A 245 -2.39 -4.33 -16.91
N ASP A 246 -1.99 -5.25 -17.79
CA ASP A 246 -2.35 -6.67 -17.67
C ASP A 246 -1.52 -7.38 -16.59
N ALA A 247 -0.24 -7.02 -16.44
CA ALA A 247 0.65 -7.55 -15.41
C ALA A 247 0.52 -6.81 -14.07
N ARG A 248 0.05 -5.55 -14.12
CA ARG A 248 -0.10 -4.62 -12.99
C ARG A 248 -1.55 -4.13 -12.94
N PRO A 249 -2.49 -4.96 -12.42
CA PRO A 249 -3.92 -4.71 -12.56
C PRO A 249 -4.39 -3.39 -11.94
N TRP A 250 -3.69 -2.85 -10.95
CA TRP A 250 -3.95 -1.52 -10.37
C TRP A 250 -3.78 -0.36 -11.37
N LEU A 251 -3.16 -0.57 -12.53
CA LEU A 251 -3.10 0.43 -13.60
C LEU A 251 -4.33 0.40 -14.52
N ALA A 252 -5.07 -0.71 -14.55
CA ALA A 252 -6.22 -0.87 -15.44
C ALA A 252 -7.29 0.23 -15.29
N PRO A 253 -7.64 0.70 -14.07
CA PRO A 253 -8.60 1.80 -13.91
C PRO A 253 -8.21 3.10 -14.62
N ALA A 254 -6.91 3.36 -14.77
CA ALA A 254 -6.41 4.57 -15.44
C ALA A 254 -6.29 4.42 -16.96
N ALA A 255 -6.33 3.20 -17.51
CA ALA A 255 -6.04 2.95 -18.93
C ALA A 255 -6.96 3.70 -19.90
N ASP A 256 -8.22 3.90 -19.51
CA ASP A 256 -9.23 4.62 -20.32
C ASP A 256 -9.45 6.07 -19.85
N CYS A 257 -8.58 6.57 -18.97
CA CYS A 257 -8.60 7.96 -18.51
C CYS A 257 -7.78 8.88 -19.43
N GLU A 258 -7.89 10.18 -19.20
CA GLU A 258 -7.11 11.20 -19.89
C GLU A 258 -5.59 11.02 -19.69
N PRO A 259 -4.73 11.41 -20.66
CA PRO A 259 -3.28 11.27 -20.56
C PRO A 259 -2.68 11.88 -19.28
N GLU A 260 -3.26 12.97 -18.76
CA GLU A 260 -2.81 13.58 -17.50
C GLU A 260 -3.06 12.68 -16.28
N VAL A 261 -4.18 11.94 -16.25
CA VAL A 261 -4.47 10.94 -15.21
C VAL A 261 -3.52 9.76 -15.34
N GLN A 262 -3.32 9.28 -16.58
CA GLN A 262 -2.38 8.21 -16.88
C GLN A 262 -0.96 8.56 -16.45
N ARG A 263 -0.55 9.82 -16.62
CA ARG A 263 0.75 10.33 -16.15
C ARG A 263 0.91 10.20 -14.64
N VAL A 264 -0.09 10.59 -13.85
CA VAL A 264 -0.04 10.44 -12.38
C VAL A 264 0.12 8.97 -11.97
N TYR A 265 -0.63 8.06 -12.61
CA TYR A 265 -0.55 6.64 -12.29
C TYR A 265 0.79 6.03 -12.71
N ALA A 266 1.27 6.35 -13.91
CA ALA A 266 2.54 5.85 -14.40
C ALA A 266 3.72 6.35 -13.56
N THR A 267 3.73 7.60 -13.12
CA THR A 267 4.81 8.13 -12.27
C THR A 267 4.79 7.51 -10.88
N LEU A 268 3.61 7.34 -10.28
CA LEU A 268 3.45 6.62 -9.01
C LEU A 268 3.93 5.17 -9.10
N ASP A 269 3.63 4.49 -10.19
CA ASP A 269 4.02 3.09 -10.40
C ASP A 269 5.52 2.88 -10.66
N ASN A 270 6.21 3.93 -11.09
CA ASN A 270 7.67 3.96 -11.20
C ASN A 270 8.36 4.51 -9.92
N GLY A 271 7.60 4.93 -8.91
CA GLY A 271 8.11 5.22 -7.55
C GLY A 271 8.17 3.97 -6.66
N LEU A 272 8.62 4.13 -5.41
CA LEU A 272 8.51 3.06 -4.40
C LEU A 272 7.20 3.14 -3.59
N GLY A 273 6.41 4.19 -3.79
CA GLY A 273 5.08 4.35 -3.21
C GLY A 273 4.10 3.28 -3.70
N HIS A 274 3.15 2.94 -2.83
CA HIS A 274 2.10 1.94 -3.10
C HIS A 274 0.70 2.55 -2.97
N ALA A 275 0.59 3.89 -3.01
CA ALA A 275 -0.67 4.61 -2.81
C ALA A 275 -1.77 4.10 -3.76
N HIS A 276 -1.48 4.03 -5.06
CA HIS A 276 -2.44 3.55 -6.05
C HIS A 276 -2.58 2.03 -6.05
N HIS A 277 -1.57 1.25 -5.62
CA HIS A 277 -1.67 -0.22 -5.63
C HIS A 277 -2.81 -0.76 -4.76
N ARG A 278 -3.15 -0.05 -3.68
CA ARG A 278 -4.09 -0.51 -2.66
C ARG A 278 -5.27 0.41 -2.41
N HIS A 279 -5.23 1.67 -2.85
CA HIS A 279 -6.20 2.70 -2.44
C HIS A 279 -6.81 3.49 -3.62
N ASN A 280 -6.70 2.96 -4.85
CA ASN A 280 -7.32 3.53 -6.04
C ASN A 280 -8.61 2.80 -6.46
N GLY A 281 -9.09 3.10 -7.68
CA GLY A 281 -10.25 2.44 -8.30
C GLY A 281 -10.06 0.99 -8.75
N LEU A 282 -9.09 0.23 -8.22
CA LEU A 282 -8.88 -1.16 -8.59
C LEU A 282 -10.03 -2.05 -8.10
N GLY A 283 -10.69 -2.72 -9.04
CA GLY A 283 -11.62 -3.82 -8.76
C GLY A 283 -12.93 -3.41 -8.08
N GLU A 284 -13.72 -4.43 -7.80
CA GLU A 284 -15.02 -4.32 -7.15
C GLU A 284 -14.91 -4.03 -5.65
N ASP A 285 -15.96 -3.48 -5.06
CA ASP A 285 -16.03 -3.12 -3.65
C ASP A 285 -15.79 -4.33 -2.73
N THR A 286 -16.21 -5.51 -3.17
CA THR A 286 -15.96 -6.79 -2.48
C THR A 286 -14.47 -7.07 -2.24
N LEU A 287 -13.56 -6.53 -3.06
CA LEU A 287 -12.13 -6.68 -2.84
C LEU A 287 -11.67 -5.94 -1.57
N TYR A 288 -12.28 -4.80 -1.26
CA TYR A 288 -11.96 -3.99 -0.09
C TYR A 288 -12.58 -4.55 1.19
N GLU A 289 -13.77 -5.12 1.08
CA GLU A 289 -14.35 -5.94 2.14
C GLU A 289 -13.40 -7.11 2.47
N ARG A 290 -12.99 -7.90 1.46
CA ARG A 290 -12.08 -9.04 1.67
C ARG A 290 -10.71 -8.62 2.19
N ARG A 291 -10.22 -7.43 1.82
CA ARG A 291 -8.99 -6.87 2.39
C ARG A 291 -9.13 -6.64 3.90
N VAL A 292 -10.24 -6.03 4.34
CA VAL A 292 -10.42 -5.75 5.78
C VAL A 292 -10.78 -6.99 6.57
N THR A 293 -11.59 -7.91 6.04
CA THR A 293 -12.04 -9.11 6.76
C THR A 293 -11.04 -10.23 6.69
N TYR A 294 -10.45 -10.49 5.52
CA TYR A 294 -9.63 -11.66 5.29
C TYR A 294 -8.14 -11.35 5.04
N LEU A 295 -7.72 -10.09 5.13
CA LEU A 295 -6.35 -9.66 4.83
C LEU A 295 -5.93 -10.03 3.39
N GLU A 296 -6.86 -10.00 2.44
CA GLU A 296 -6.53 -10.23 1.03
C GLU A 296 -5.99 -8.94 0.41
N ASP A 297 -4.71 -8.93 0.03
CA ASP A 297 -4.07 -7.76 -0.57
C ASP A 297 -4.57 -7.54 -2.01
N PRO A 298 -5.20 -6.39 -2.33
CA PRO A 298 -5.63 -6.07 -3.70
C PRO A 298 -4.49 -6.11 -4.73
N ALA A 299 -3.26 -5.81 -4.29
CA ALA A 299 -2.08 -5.82 -5.15
C ALA A 299 -1.54 -7.23 -5.45
N GLN A 300 -2.03 -8.28 -4.76
CA GLN A 300 -1.58 -9.66 -4.97
C GLN A 300 -2.28 -10.25 -6.20
N THR A 301 -1.54 -10.33 -7.30
CA THR A 301 -2.06 -10.75 -8.61
C THR A 301 -2.40 -12.24 -8.66
N ASP A 302 -1.70 -13.09 -7.90
CA ASP A 302 -2.01 -14.52 -7.80
C ASP A 302 -3.23 -14.72 -6.86
N PRO A 303 -4.38 -15.19 -7.38
CA PRO A 303 -5.56 -15.44 -6.55
C PRO A 303 -5.31 -16.43 -5.42
N THR A 304 -4.45 -17.44 -5.63
CA THR A 304 -4.13 -18.44 -4.60
C THR A 304 -3.37 -17.80 -3.45
N LYS A 305 -2.34 -17.00 -3.75
CA LYS A 305 -1.58 -16.27 -2.73
C LYS A 305 -2.45 -15.26 -1.98
N ARG A 306 -3.28 -14.53 -2.72
CA ARG A 306 -4.22 -13.56 -2.14
C ARG A 306 -5.21 -14.22 -1.18
N THR A 307 -5.81 -15.35 -1.55
CA THR A 307 -6.71 -16.11 -0.66
C THR A 307 -6.00 -16.71 0.57
N LYS A 308 -4.67 -16.78 0.57
CA LYS A 308 -3.86 -17.12 1.74
C LYS A 308 -3.40 -15.89 2.54
N SER A 309 -3.92 -14.71 2.20
CA SER A 309 -3.54 -13.43 2.80
C SER A 309 -2.06 -13.07 2.60
N GLU A 310 -1.40 -13.59 1.56
CA GLU A 310 0.01 -13.26 1.29
C GLU A 310 0.14 -11.82 0.76
N ASP A 311 1.04 -11.04 1.35
CA ASP A 311 1.31 -9.65 0.96
C ASP A 311 1.94 -9.60 -0.43
N ALA A 312 1.49 -8.67 -1.27
CA ALA A 312 1.98 -8.53 -2.64
C ALA A 312 3.44 -8.05 -2.71
N PHE A 313 3.89 -7.31 -1.71
CA PHE A 313 5.22 -6.70 -1.68
C PHE A 313 6.19 -7.40 -0.72
N ARG A 314 5.68 -8.33 0.11
CA ARG A 314 6.46 -9.13 1.04
C ARG A 314 6.07 -10.60 0.91
N PRO A 315 6.63 -11.31 -0.09
CA PRO A 315 6.32 -12.71 -0.32
C PRO A 315 6.54 -13.54 0.94
N GLY A 316 5.57 -14.39 1.28
CA GLY A 316 5.59 -15.21 2.50
C GLY A 316 5.04 -14.52 3.75
N ASP A 317 4.97 -13.19 3.79
CA ASP A 317 4.34 -12.46 4.88
C ASP A 317 2.82 -12.39 4.72
N LEU A 318 2.13 -12.33 5.86
CA LEU A 318 0.72 -11.97 5.88
C LEU A 318 0.54 -10.48 5.59
N HIS A 319 -0.38 -10.16 4.70
CA HIS A 319 -0.83 -8.80 4.45
C HIS A 319 -1.36 -8.18 5.74
N PHE A 320 -1.08 -6.89 5.91
CA PHE A 320 -1.57 -6.10 7.03
C PHE A 320 -2.60 -5.09 6.55
N CYS A 321 -3.79 -5.12 7.16
CA CYS A 321 -4.84 -4.12 6.98
C CYS A 321 -5.23 -3.54 8.35
N GLY A 322 -5.61 -2.26 8.39
CA GLY A 322 -6.15 -1.60 9.58
C GLY A 322 -7.55 -2.08 9.95
N ILE A 323 -8.24 -1.29 10.78
CA ILE A 323 -9.67 -1.49 11.07
C ILE A 323 -10.52 -1.18 9.84
N ASP A 324 -10.04 -0.26 9.00
CA ASP A 324 -10.70 0.17 7.78
C ASP A 324 -9.86 -0.20 6.55
N SER A 325 -10.56 -0.51 5.46
CA SER A 325 -10.02 -0.68 4.11
C SER A 325 -10.75 0.28 3.18
N THR A 326 -10.05 1.34 2.77
CA THR A 326 -10.65 2.49 2.10
C THR A 326 -9.91 2.84 0.81
N ARG A 327 -10.62 3.50 -0.11
CA ARG A 327 -10.08 3.97 -1.40
C ARG A 327 -10.82 5.19 -1.92
N ILE A 328 -10.17 5.89 -2.84
CA ILE A 328 -10.85 6.82 -3.76
C ILE A 328 -11.21 6.01 -5.02
N ALA A 329 -12.49 5.74 -5.22
CA ALA A 329 -12.99 4.80 -6.22
C ALA A 329 -12.75 5.29 -7.65
N SER A 330 -12.93 6.58 -7.90
CA SER A 330 -12.67 7.15 -9.22
C SER A 330 -11.17 7.35 -9.46
N PRO A 331 -10.60 6.82 -10.56
CA PRO A 331 -9.20 7.04 -10.89
C PRO A 331 -8.89 8.52 -11.17
N ARG A 332 -9.87 9.26 -11.70
CA ARG A 332 -9.79 10.71 -11.92
C ARG A 332 -9.75 11.47 -10.60
N ALA A 333 -10.64 11.14 -9.66
CA ALA A 333 -10.64 11.75 -8.34
C ALA A 333 -9.33 11.46 -7.59
N PHE A 334 -8.86 10.20 -7.60
CA PHE A 334 -7.58 9.84 -6.98
C PHE A 334 -6.42 10.67 -7.52
N ALA A 335 -6.30 10.78 -8.86
CA ALA A 335 -5.25 11.58 -9.48
C ALA A 335 -5.37 13.07 -9.12
N THR A 336 -6.59 13.63 -9.12
CA THR A 336 -6.83 15.01 -8.69
C THR A 336 -6.44 15.24 -7.23
N ALA A 337 -6.86 14.36 -6.31
CA ALA A 337 -6.51 14.45 -4.89
C ALA A 337 -4.99 14.42 -4.69
N PHE A 338 -4.30 13.49 -5.37
CA PHE A 338 -2.85 13.38 -5.32
C PHE A 338 -2.15 14.67 -5.77
N VAL A 339 -2.52 15.21 -6.94
CA VAL A 339 -1.88 16.43 -7.47
C VAL A 339 -2.17 17.63 -6.59
N ARG A 340 -3.38 17.76 -6.06
CA ARG A 340 -3.72 18.87 -5.14
C ARG A 340 -3.01 18.75 -3.80
N ALA A 341 -2.78 17.54 -3.31
CA ALA A 341 -2.02 17.34 -2.08
C ALA A 341 -0.59 17.90 -2.20
N LEU A 342 0.03 17.83 -3.39
CA LEU A 342 1.37 18.40 -3.63
C LEU A 342 1.42 19.93 -3.58
N ASP A 343 0.28 20.62 -3.63
CA ASP A 343 0.18 22.06 -3.43
C ASP A 343 0.00 22.43 -1.93
N ASN A 344 -0.16 21.44 -1.04
CA ASN A 344 -0.14 21.67 0.39
C ASN A 344 1.30 22.00 0.87
N GLU A 345 1.45 23.12 1.56
CA GLU A 345 2.76 23.62 2.00
C GLU A 345 3.47 22.65 2.96
N GLU A 346 2.74 22.06 3.89
CA GLU A 346 3.29 21.13 4.87
C GLU A 346 3.81 19.84 4.20
N LEU A 347 3.03 19.27 3.27
CA LEU A 347 3.46 18.11 2.50
C LEU A 347 4.70 18.42 1.64
N SER A 348 4.69 19.57 0.97
CA SER A 348 5.81 20.00 0.13
C SER A 348 7.10 20.17 0.94
N LEU A 349 7.01 20.80 2.12
CA LEU A 349 8.15 20.91 3.04
C LEU A 349 8.61 19.54 3.53
N ALA A 350 7.69 18.62 3.84
CA ALA A 350 8.05 17.28 4.28
C ALA A 350 8.77 16.46 3.19
N LEU A 351 8.35 16.58 1.93
CA LEU A 351 8.99 15.92 0.77
C LEU A 351 10.38 16.49 0.45
N GLN A 352 10.66 17.74 0.82
CA GLN A 352 11.96 18.39 0.63
C GLN A 352 12.96 18.14 1.76
N ARG A 353 12.55 17.47 2.85
CA ARG A 353 13.45 17.14 3.95
C ARG A 353 14.42 16.05 3.53
N ASP A 354 15.66 16.19 3.97
CA ASP A 354 16.63 15.10 3.90
C ASP A 354 16.13 13.92 4.74
N TRP A 355 16.40 12.71 4.26
CA TRP A 355 16.07 11.49 5.02
C TRP A 355 16.91 11.39 6.29
N ASP A 356 16.26 10.99 7.38
CA ASP A 356 16.89 10.74 8.68
C ASP A 356 16.28 9.47 9.28
N GLU A 357 17.13 8.46 9.51
CA GLU A 357 16.74 7.16 10.06
C GLU A 357 16.09 7.24 11.45
N THR A 358 16.34 8.33 12.18
CA THR A 358 15.79 8.55 13.53
C THR A 358 14.45 9.30 13.51
N THR A 359 14.08 9.88 12.36
CA THR A 359 12.83 10.62 12.22
C THR A 359 11.68 9.66 11.95
N GLU A 360 10.63 9.74 12.76
CA GLU A 360 9.43 8.94 12.54
C GLU A 360 8.79 9.22 11.17
N PRO A 361 8.19 8.20 10.53
CA PRO A 361 7.50 8.39 9.25
C PRO A 361 6.44 9.50 9.35
N PHE A 362 6.60 10.54 8.55
CA PHE A 362 5.68 11.67 8.52
C PHE A 362 4.31 11.25 7.98
N SER A 363 3.24 11.55 8.73
CA SER A 363 1.85 11.39 8.28
C SER A 363 1.14 12.74 8.33
N LEU A 364 0.38 13.04 7.28
CA LEU A 364 -0.41 14.25 7.14
C LEU A 364 -1.86 13.89 6.87
N LYS A 365 -2.78 14.61 7.51
CA LYS A 365 -4.22 14.50 7.26
C LYS A 365 -4.71 15.78 6.60
N LEU A 366 -5.31 15.65 5.42
CA LEU A 366 -5.89 16.76 4.68
C LEU A 366 -7.39 16.52 4.49
N PRO A 367 -8.28 17.49 4.76
CA PRO A 367 -9.71 17.28 4.58
C PRO A 367 -10.03 16.78 3.17
N ILE A 368 -10.94 15.80 3.05
CA ILE A 368 -11.39 15.32 1.74
C ILE A 368 -11.97 16.48 0.93
N SER A 369 -12.69 17.40 1.57
CA SER A 369 -13.22 18.61 0.93
C SER A 369 -12.13 19.51 0.35
N ASP A 370 -10.98 19.59 1.02
CA ASP A 370 -9.87 20.40 0.58
C ASP A 370 -9.20 19.82 -0.66
N LEU A 371 -9.27 18.51 -0.89
CA LEU A 371 -8.65 17.83 -2.04
C LEU A 371 -9.63 17.50 -3.18
N LEU A 372 -10.89 17.20 -2.87
CA LEU A 372 -11.88 16.74 -3.85
C LEU A 372 -13.14 17.63 -3.92
N GLY A 373 -13.17 18.72 -3.15
CA GLY A 373 -14.31 19.65 -3.10
C GLY A 373 -15.41 19.14 -2.17
N PRO A 374 -16.48 19.92 -1.93
CA PRO A 374 -17.48 19.61 -0.90
C PRO A 374 -18.17 18.24 -1.06
N ALA A 375 -18.37 17.78 -2.29
CA ALA A 375 -18.96 16.48 -2.62
C ALA A 375 -17.90 15.37 -2.80
N GLY A 376 -16.61 15.66 -2.58
CA GLY A 376 -15.52 14.72 -2.82
C GLY A 376 -15.57 13.43 -1.99
N HIS A 377 -16.29 13.46 -0.88
CA HIS A 377 -16.53 12.29 -0.05
C HIS A 377 -17.37 11.21 -0.75
N GLU A 378 -18.14 11.57 -1.78
CA GLU A 378 -18.93 10.62 -2.61
C GLU A 378 -18.03 9.76 -3.51
N GLU A 379 -16.77 10.19 -3.73
CA GLU A 379 -15.76 9.42 -4.47
C GLU A 379 -15.01 8.43 -3.58
N CYS A 380 -15.24 8.47 -2.27
CA CYS A 380 -14.57 7.63 -1.28
C CYS A 380 -15.48 6.46 -0.88
N ILE A 381 -14.90 5.27 -0.84
CA ILE A 381 -15.60 4.08 -0.34
C ILE A 381 -14.69 3.30 0.60
N GLY A 382 -15.28 2.43 1.41
CA GLY A 382 -14.52 1.51 2.22
C GLY A 382 -15.36 0.63 3.10
N TYR A 383 -14.67 -0.30 3.76
CA TYR A 383 -15.25 -1.26 4.68
C TYR A 383 -14.51 -1.21 6.02
N ARG A 384 -15.27 -1.35 7.09
CA ARG A 384 -14.79 -1.43 8.47
C ARG A 384 -14.93 -2.85 8.98
N LEU A 385 -13.91 -3.34 9.68
CA LEU A 385 -14.00 -4.61 10.42
C LEU A 385 -15.03 -4.47 11.55
N ASN A 386 -15.98 -5.41 11.64
CA ASN A 386 -16.96 -5.40 12.71
C ASN A 386 -16.32 -5.85 14.04
N GLY A 387 -16.77 -5.23 15.13
CA GLY A 387 -16.37 -5.56 16.50
C GLY A 387 -15.40 -4.55 17.12
N GLU A 388 -14.99 -4.83 18.37
CA GLU A 388 -14.01 -4.03 19.10
C GLU A 388 -12.61 -4.24 18.51
N TRP A 389 -11.87 -3.17 18.24
CA TRP A 389 -10.70 -3.24 17.34
C TRP A 389 -9.60 -4.21 17.82
N PRO A 390 -9.06 -4.07 19.04
CA PRO A 390 -8.10 -5.03 19.58
C PRO A 390 -8.57 -6.50 19.48
N ALA A 391 -9.81 -6.81 19.88
CA ALA A 391 -10.34 -8.18 19.79
C ALA A 391 -10.48 -8.68 18.35
N SER A 392 -11.15 -7.90 17.51
CA SER A 392 -11.46 -8.26 16.12
C SER A 392 -10.19 -8.40 15.27
N ARG A 393 -9.17 -7.56 15.54
CA ARG A 393 -7.84 -7.67 14.92
C ARG A 393 -7.16 -9.00 15.24
N ARG A 394 -7.21 -9.44 16.50
CA ARG A 394 -6.62 -10.74 16.93
C ARG A 394 -7.36 -11.91 16.30
N GLU A 395 -8.69 -11.89 16.34
CA GLU A 395 -9.55 -12.93 15.75
C GLU A 395 -9.31 -13.07 14.24
N ARG A 396 -9.36 -11.94 13.51
CA ARG A 396 -9.02 -11.89 12.08
C ARG A 396 -7.64 -12.47 11.78
N LYS A 397 -6.61 -12.09 12.55
CA LYS A 397 -5.24 -12.59 12.37
C LYS A 397 -5.18 -14.11 12.59
N ALA A 398 -5.80 -14.62 13.65
CA ALA A 398 -5.85 -16.05 13.94
C ALA A 398 -6.57 -16.82 12.81
N TRP A 399 -7.70 -16.29 12.33
CA TRP A 399 -8.46 -16.85 11.22
C TRP A 399 -7.62 -16.88 9.92
N ALA A 400 -6.95 -15.78 9.57
CA ALA A 400 -6.11 -15.69 8.38
C ALA A 400 -4.92 -16.67 8.42
N VAL A 401 -4.26 -16.80 9.57
CA VAL A 401 -3.16 -17.78 9.77
C VAL A 401 -3.68 -19.22 9.60
N ALA A 402 -4.82 -19.54 10.22
CA ALA A 402 -5.41 -20.87 10.12
C ALA A 402 -5.79 -21.20 8.67
N ARG A 403 -6.41 -20.24 7.95
CA ARG A 403 -6.74 -20.37 6.53
C ARG A 403 -5.50 -20.59 5.67
N ALA A 404 -4.46 -19.77 5.84
CA ALA A 404 -3.21 -19.88 5.07
C ALA A 404 -2.52 -21.25 5.23
N ARG A 405 -2.69 -21.88 6.39
CA ARG A 405 -2.14 -23.20 6.74
C ARG A 405 -3.08 -24.37 6.42
N GLY A 406 -4.27 -24.12 5.86
CA GLY A 406 -5.27 -25.17 5.60
C GLY A 406 -5.81 -25.84 6.86
N GLN A 407 -5.83 -25.12 7.98
CA GLN A 407 -6.38 -25.62 9.26
C GLN A 407 -7.92 -25.55 9.27
N ASN A 408 -8.54 -26.29 10.20
CA ASN A 408 -10.00 -26.26 10.37
C ASN A 408 -10.44 -24.91 10.96
N LEU A 409 -11.35 -24.23 10.27
CA LEU A 409 -11.90 -22.92 10.65
C LEU A 409 -13.16 -22.98 11.50
N GLN A 410 -13.78 -24.16 11.69
CA GLN A 410 -15.09 -24.32 12.35
C GLN A 410 -15.17 -23.73 13.77
N ASN A 411 -14.04 -23.62 14.47
CA ASN A 411 -13.98 -23.10 15.84
C ASN A 411 -13.41 -21.68 15.93
N LEU A 412 -13.15 -21.03 14.79
CA LEU A 412 -12.66 -19.65 14.75
C LEU A 412 -13.81 -18.74 14.31
N PRO A 413 -14.06 -17.62 15.00
CA PRO A 413 -15.04 -16.65 14.56
C PRO A 413 -14.62 -16.11 13.19
N GLU A 414 -15.53 -16.15 12.21
CA GLU A 414 -15.27 -15.60 10.89
C GLU A 414 -15.31 -14.07 10.97
N PRO A 415 -14.24 -13.37 10.51
CA PRO A 415 -14.22 -11.92 10.52
C PRO A 415 -15.25 -11.38 9.53
N THR A 416 -16.05 -10.41 9.97
CA THR A 416 -17.06 -9.75 9.13
C THR A 416 -16.75 -8.26 9.00
N GLY A 417 -17.19 -7.66 7.90
CA GLY A 417 -17.02 -6.24 7.63
C GLY A 417 -18.36 -5.58 7.33
N ALA A 418 -18.42 -4.26 7.47
CA ALA A 418 -19.56 -3.46 7.08
C ALA A 418 -19.10 -2.29 6.21
N PRO A 419 -19.91 -1.86 5.22
CA PRO A 419 -19.60 -0.67 4.45
C PRO A 419 -19.60 0.56 5.36
N ILE A 420 -18.59 1.42 5.16
CA ILE A 420 -18.50 2.72 5.82
C ILE A 420 -19.59 3.61 5.23
N GLN A 421 -20.48 4.11 6.09
CA GLN A 421 -21.68 4.82 5.66
C GLN A 421 -21.41 6.18 5.04
N SER A 422 -20.33 6.84 5.44
CA SER A 422 -19.96 8.16 4.92
C SER A 422 -18.49 8.49 5.18
N PHE A 423 -17.91 9.22 4.24
CA PHE A 423 -16.61 9.90 4.38
C PHE A 423 -16.75 11.42 4.51
N LYS A 424 -17.98 11.91 4.69
CA LYS A 424 -18.24 13.33 4.91
C LYS A 424 -17.47 13.80 6.14
N ASP A 425 -16.82 14.95 6.02
CA ASP A 425 -15.98 15.55 7.06
C ASP A 425 -14.75 14.71 7.45
N GLY A 426 -14.43 13.67 6.66
CA GLY A 426 -13.22 12.87 6.80
C GLY A 426 -12.00 13.50 6.12
N ASP A 427 -10.86 12.82 6.25
CA ASP A 427 -9.56 13.26 5.74
C ASP A 427 -9.00 12.27 4.70
N ILE A 428 -8.09 12.73 3.85
CA ILE A 428 -7.12 11.89 3.17
C ILE A 428 -5.86 11.85 4.04
N GLU A 429 -5.50 10.66 4.52
CA GLU A 429 -4.23 10.44 5.19
C GLU A 429 -3.14 10.14 4.14
N ILE A 430 -2.04 10.89 4.22
CA ILE A 430 -0.87 10.78 3.35
C ILE A 430 0.31 10.39 4.23
N ARG A 431 0.92 9.24 3.96
CA ARG A 431 2.08 8.76 4.69
C ARG A 431 3.31 8.81 3.81
N LEU A 432 4.37 9.42 4.31
CA LEU A 432 5.66 9.46 3.65
C LEU A 432 6.51 8.26 4.02
N ARG A 433 7.41 7.90 3.12
CA ARG A 433 8.46 6.89 3.32
C ARG A 433 9.78 7.41 2.77
N PRO A 434 10.93 6.82 3.13
CA PRO A 434 12.18 7.09 2.43
C PRO A 434 12.02 6.80 0.93
N ASN A 435 12.55 7.69 0.10
CA ASN A 435 12.65 7.47 -1.34
C ASN A 435 13.71 6.41 -1.66
N GLY A 436 13.74 5.92 -2.91
CA GLY A 436 14.66 4.86 -3.30
C GLY A 436 16.15 5.23 -3.21
N ALA A 437 16.47 6.52 -3.20
CA ALA A 437 17.84 7.00 -3.02
C ALA A 437 18.24 7.14 -1.55
N MET A 438 17.29 6.99 -0.60
CA MET A 438 17.49 7.25 0.84
C MET A 438 18.03 8.66 1.11
N THR A 439 17.72 9.64 0.24
CA THR A 439 18.15 11.03 0.39
C THR A 439 17.03 11.95 0.84
N GLY A 440 15.79 11.48 0.79
CA GLY A 440 14.61 12.25 1.16
C GLY A 440 13.38 11.36 1.22
N TYR A 441 12.20 11.98 1.11
CA TYR A 441 10.93 11.30 1.26
C TYR A 441 10.14 11.25 -0.04
N GLU A 442 9.26 10.26 -0.16
CA GLU A 442 8.22 10.20 -1.18
C GLU A 442 6.90 9.76 -0.56
N ILE A 443 5.79 9.92 -1.28
CA ILE A 443 4.48 9.49 -0.81
C ILE A 443 4.41 7.96 -0.86
N GLY A 444 4.45 7.34 0.31
CA GLY A 444 4.38 5.88 0.46
C GLY A 444 2.96 5.34 0.30
N THR A 445 1.97 6.01 0.88
CA THR A 445 0.55 5.68 0.69
C THR A 445 -0.35 6.91 0.87
N MET A 446 -1.55 6.86 0.28
CA MET A 446 -2.58 7.88 0.38
C MET A 446 -3.95 7.20 0.40
N PHE A 447 -4.77 7.45 1.43
CA PHE A 447 -6.09 6.82 1.54
C PHE A 447 -7.09 7.68 2.32
N PRO A 448 -8.40 7.59 2.00
CA PRO A 448 -9.42 8.31 2.75
C PRO A 448 -9.65 7.66 4.11
N ASN A 449 -9.85 8.47 5.13
CA ASN A 449 -10.18 8.07 6.48
C ASN A 449 -11.52 8.73 6.83
N PRO A 450 -12.56 7.95 7.19
CA PRO A 450 -13.83 8.54 7.57
C PRO A 450 -13.68 9.36 8.86
N ALA A 451 -14.58 10.32 9.07
CA ALA A 451 -14.66 11.00 10.36
C ALA A 451 -14.89 9.97 11.48
N GLU A 452 -14.25 10.19 12.63
CA GLU A 452 -14.57 9.41 13.82
C GLU A 452 -16.03 9.68 14.21
N PRO A 453 -16.83 8.66 14.54
CA PRO A 453 -18.16 8.91 15.06
C PRO A 453 -18.02 9.73 16.34
N ASP A 454 -18.79 10.82 16.47
CA ASP A 454 -18.87 11.62 17.70
C ASP A 454 -19.11 10.66 18.89
N SER A 455 -18.07 10.40 19.68
CA SER A 455 -18.04 9.42 20.76
C SER A 455 -18.74 9.92 22.02
#